data_AF-A0A954TIQ7-F1
#
_entry.id   AF-A0A954TIQ7-F1
#
_cell.length_a   1.000
_cell.length_b   1.000
_cell.length_c   1.000
_cell.angle_alpha   90.00
_cell.angle_beta   90.00
_cell.angle_gamma   90.00
#
_symmetry.space_group_name_H-M   'P 1'
#
loop_
_entity.id
_entity.type
_entity.pdbx_description
1 polymer ?
#
loop_
_entity_poly.entity_id
_entity_poly.type
_entity_poly.pdbx_seq_one_letter_code
_entity_poly.pdbx_strand_id
1 'polypeptide(L)'
;MRSGFIFGVIVGAFVCLQPQDSQAQFLSVNLDDEPIQYSKTRANNRVSKLVQDFAKGDTTWEHQDRKDYLNRLLKELSIPVSSQVLVFSQTSMQVQHISPRNPRAIYFNDDT
;
A
#
# COMPACT_ATOMS: atom_id res chain seq x y z
N MET A 1 -22.42 31.86 58.44
CA MET A 1 -21.57 31.80 57.23
C MET A 1 -20.44 30.82 57.45
N ARG A 2 -20.43 29.70 56.71
CA ARG A 2 -19.25 29.09 56.03
C ARG A 2 -19.56 27.63 55.69
N SER A 3 -20.24 27.51 54.55
CA SER A 3 -20.29 26.31 53.72
C SER A 3 -18.87 25.95 53.28
N GLY A 4 -18.44 24.70 53.44
CA GLY A 4 -17.08 24.30 53.07
C GLY A 4 -16.80 22.81 53.03
N PHE A 5 -17.82 21.93 53.05
CA PHE A 5 -17.60 20.49 53.17
C PHE A 5 -18.32 19.64 52.11
N ILE A 6 -18.68 20.21 50.97
CA ILE A 6 -19.33 19.45 49.87
C ILE A 6 -18.42 19.32 48.63
N PHE A 7 -17.30 20.05 48.57
CA PHE A 7 -16.45 20.07 47.36
C PHE A 7 -15.44 18.91 47.24
N GLY A 8 -15.21 18.13 48.32
CA GLY A 8 -14.16 17.11 48.36
C GLY A 8 -14.48 15.77 47.68
N VAL A 9 -15.76 15.43 47.50
CA VAL A 9 -16.15 14.10 47.00
C VAL A 9 -16.33 14.06 45.47
N ILE A 10 -16.58 15.21 44.83
CA ILE A 10 -16.85 15.25 43.38
C ILE A 10 -15.55 15.22 42.54
N VAL A 11 -14.40 15.63 43.10
CA VAL A 11 -13.13 15.66 42.37
C VAL A 11 -12.51 14.26 42.21
N GLY A 12 -12.76 13.33 43.14
CA GLY A 12 -12.20 11.98 43.09
C GLY A 12 -12.84 11.05 42.05
N ALA A 13 -14.08 11.32 41.64
CA ALA A 13 -14.83 10.45 40.73
C ALA A 13 -14.59 10.78 39.23
N PHE A 14 -14.01 11.94 38.91
CA PHE A 14 -13.87 12.39 37.52
C PHE A 14 -12.55 11.97 36.85
N VAL A 15 -11.58 11.46 37.61
CA VAL A 15 -10.25 11.11 37.07
C VAL A 15 -10.23 9.73 36.38
N CYS A 16 -11.22 8.86 36.62
CA CYS A 16 -11.22 7.50 36.07
C CYS A 16 -11.98 7.33 34.74
N LEU A 17 -12.56 8.41 34.19
CA LEU A 17 -13.36 8.37 32.97
C LEU A 17 -12.73 9.14 31.81
N GLN A 18 -11.39 9.15 31.73
CA GLN A 18 -10.75 9.55 30.48
C GLN A 18 -10.82 8.34 29.53
N PRO A 19 -11.48 8.47 28.35
CA PRO A 19 -11.35 7.45 27.32
C PRO A 19 -9.87 7.31 27.02
N GLN A 20 -9.34 6.12 27.29
CA GLN A 20 -7.98 5.77 26.97
C GLN A 20 -7.97 5.58 25.45
N ASP A 21 -7.73 6.68 24.73
CA ASP A 21 -7.58 6.68 23.29
C ASP A 21 -6.47 5.68 22.95
N SER A 22 -6.89 4.49 22.52
CA SER A 22 -5.99 3.46 22.03
C SER A 22 -5.50 3.94 20.67
N GLN A 23 -4.48 4.80 20.68
CA GLN A 23 -3.74 5.16 19.48
C GLN A 23 -3.09 3.88 18.98
N ALA A 24 -3.68 3.26 17.95
CA ALA A 24 -3.00 2.23 17.20
C ALA A 24 -1.71 2.85 16.67
N GLN A 25 -0.58 2.47 17.24
CA GLN A 25 0.73 2.97 16.86
C GLN A 25 1.06 2.36 15.49
N PHE A 26 0.52 2.96 14.42
CA PHE A 26 1.00 2.72 13.08
C PHE A 26 2.49 3.04 13.11
N LEU A 27 3.33 2.07 12.80
CA LEU A 27 4.78 2.22 12.79
C LEU A 27 5.10 3.36 11.82
N SER A 28 5.31 4.57 12.34
CA SER A 28 5.66 5.75 11.56
C SER A 28 7.14 5.65 11.18
N VAL A 29 7.49 4.61 10.42
CA VAL A 29 8.80 4.54 9.78
C VAL A 29 8.75 5.56 8.66
N ASN A 30 9.53 6.62 8.81
CA ASN A 30 9.79 7.49 7.70
C ASN A 30 10.69 6.72 6.72
N LEU A 31 10.12 6.32 5.58
CA LEU A 31 10.82 5.51 4.58
C LEU A 31 11.97 6.27 3.91
N ASP A 32 12.02 7.59 4.04
CA ASP A 32 13.07 8.43 3.46
C ASP A 32 14.28 8.63 4.37
N ASP A 33 14.22 8.13 5.61
CA ASP A 33 15.35 8.12 6.54
C ASP A 33 16.35 7.00 6.17
N GLU A 34 17.59 7.15 6.64
CA GLU A 34 18.61 6.11 6.49
C GLU A 34 18.22 4.84 7.26
N PRO A 35 18.49 3.64 6.72
CA PRO A 35 19.22 3.35 5.48
C PRO A 35 18.32 3.20 4.23
N ILE A 36 17.01 3.38 4.34
CA ILE A 36 16.05 2.98 3.29
C ILE A 36 16.00 4.02 2.18
N GLN A 37 15.94 5.32 2.53
CA GLN A 37 15.94 6.45 1.59
C GLN A 37 15.00 6.23 0.37
N TYR A 38 13.79 5.73 0.61
CA TYR A 38 12.90 5.15 -0.41
C TYR A 38 12.71 6.03 -1.64
N SER A 39 12.40 7.31 -1.45
CA SER A 39 12.13 8.24 -2.56
C SER A 39 13.40 8.73 -3.26
N LYS A 40 14.57 8.62 -2.61
CA LYS A 40 15.86 9.12 -3.12
C LYS A 40 16.67 8.03 -3.82
N THR A 41 16.49 6.77 -3.44
CA THR A 41 17.21 5.63 -4.02
C THR A 41 16.81 5.45 -5.49
N ARG A 42 17.78 5.52 -6.41
CA ARG A 42 17.53 5.29 -7.83
C ARG A 42 17.16 3.82 -8.07
N ALA A 43 15.97 3.59 -8.63
CA ALA A 43 15.55 2.25 -9.03
C ALA A 43 16.48 1.68 -10.12
N ASN A 44 16.89 0.42 -9.93
CA ASN A 44 17.65 -0.36 -10.91
C ASN A 44 17.04 -1.77 -11.03
N ASN A 45 15.90 -1.84 -11.69
CA ASN A 45 15.15 -3.07 -11.94
C ASN A 45 14.58 -3.07 -13.37
N ARG A 46 13.94 -4.17 -13.78
CA ARG A 46 13.38 -4.33 -15.13
C ARG A 46 12.35 -3.25 -15.47
N VAL A 47 11.54 -2.82 -14.50
CA VAL A 47 10.57 -1.73 -14.67
C VAL A 47 11.28 -0.42 -14.99
N SER A 48 12.30 -0.06 -14.21
CA SER A 48 13.07 1.18 -14.43
C SER A 48 13.80 1.20 -15.78
N LYS A 49 14.19 0.03 -16.31
CA LYS A 49 14.76 -0.12 -17.66
C LYS A 49 13.69 0.08 -18.72
N LEU A 50 12.56 -0.64 -18.61
CA LEU A 50 11.44 -0.51 -19.54
C LEU A 50 10.93 0.93 -19.65
N VAL A 51 10.82 1.64 -18.52
CA VAL A 51 10.45 3.07 -18.51
C VAL A 51 11.47 3.94 -19.24
N GLN A 52 12.77 3.66 -19.10
CA GLN A 52 13.80 4.38 -19.85
C GLN A 52 13.72 4.09 -21.36
N ASP A 53 13.43 2.86 -21.75
CA ASP A 53 13.32 2.46 -23.15
C ASP A 53 12.10 3.12 -23.82
N PHE A 54 10.98 3.24 -23.10
CA PHE A 54 9.85 4.07 -23.54
C PHE A 54 10.22 5.55 -23.71
N ALA A 55 10.96 6.12 -22.75
CA ALA A 55 11.36 7.53 -22.81
C ALA A 55 12.30 7.84 -23.98
N LYS A 56 13.12 6.85 -24.38
CA LYS A 56 14.01 6.96 -25.57
C LYS A 56 13.27 6.72 -26.89
N GLY A 57 12.10 6.07 -26.87
CA GLY A 57 11.40 5.62 -28.06
C GLY A 57 11.88 4.26 -28.60
N ASP A 58 12.70 3.54 -27.84
CA ASP A 58 13.18 2.20 -28.20
C ASP A 58 12.06 1.14 -28.10
N THR A 59 11.02 1.44 -27.32
CA THR A 59 9.80 0.63 -27.19
C THR A 59 8.58 1.50 -27.40
N THR A 60 7.65 1.04 -28.24
CA THR A 60 6.34 1.66 -28.45
C THR A 60 5.26 0.60 -28.46
N TRP A 61 4.09 0.93 -27.92
CA TRP A 61 2.92 0.06 -27.92
C TRP A 61 1.80 0.73 -28.70
N GLU A 62 1.27 0.03 -29.70
CA GLU A 62 0.01 0.44 -30.32
C GLU A 62 -1.16 0.14 -29.37
N HIS A 63 -2.17 1.01 -29.40
CA HIS A 63 -3.36 0.84 -28.56
C HIS A 63 -4.15 -0.37 -29.05
N GLN A 64 -4.19 -1.43 -28.24
CA GLN A 64 -4.90 -2.69 -28.49
C GLN A 64 -5.90 -2.98 -27.37
N ASP A 65 -6.54 -4.15 -27.43
CA ASP A 65 -7.47 -4.59 -26.38
C ASP A 65 -6.78 -4.62 -25.00
N ARG A 66 -7.57 -4.46 -23.94
CA ARG A 66 -7.10 -4.38 -22.55
C ARG A 66 -6.25 -5.59 -22.15
N LYS A 67 -6.56 -6.79 -22.66
CA LYS A 67 -5.80 -8.00 -22.38
C LYS A 67 -4.42 -8.00 -23.05
N ASP A 68 -4.29 -7.35 -24.20
CA ASP A 68 -3.02 -7.29 -24.92
C ASP A 68 -2.00 -6.44 -24.17
N TYR A 69 -2.45 -5.37 -23.50
CA TYR A 69 -1.59 -4.57 -22.63
C TYR A 69 -0.96 -5.38 -21.50
N LEU A 70 -1.76 -6.17 -20.78
CA LEU A 70 -1.24 -7.01 -19.70
C LEU A 70 -0.25 -8.05 -20.23
N ASN A 71 -0.61 -8.76 -21.29
CA ASN A 71 0.25 -9.79 -21.88
C ASN A 71 1.58 -9.21 -22.38
N ARG A 72 1.56 -8.03 -23.02
CA ARG A 72 2.76 -7.32 -23.45
C ARG A 72 3.61 -6.89 -22.26
N LEU A 73 3.01 -6.28 -21.23
CA LEU A 73 3.73 -5.88 -20.02
C LEU A 73 4.41 -7.09 -19.34
N LEU A 74 3.68 -8.20 -19.17
CA LEU A 74 4.25 -9.42 -18.58
C LEU A 74 5.41 -9.95 -19.43
N LYS A 75 5.30 -9.91 -20.76
CA LYS A 75 6.38 -10.32 -21.66
C LYS A 75 7.63 -9.45 -21.52
N GLU A 76 7.48 -8.12 -21.56
CA GLU A 76 8.62 -7.17 -21.44
C GLU A 76 9.31 -7.30 -20.08
N LEU A 77 8.54 -7.55 -19.01
CA LEU A 77 9.09 -7.78 -17.69
C LEU A 77 9.59 -9.21 -17.48
N SER A 78 9.41 -10.10 -18.46
CA SER A 78 9.69 -11.54 -18.39
C SER A 78 9.03 -12.22 -17.18
N ILE A 79 7.76 -11.91 -16.96
CA ILE A 79 6.92 -12.52 -15.93
C ILE A 79 6.07 -13.62 -16.59
N PRO A 80 6.17 -14.90 -16.17
CA PRO A 80 5.37 -15.97 -16.76
C PRO A 80 3.89 -15.76 -16.51
N VAL A 81 3.04 -15.85 -17.54
CA VAL A 81 1.58 -15.78 -17.39
C VAL A 81 1.06 -16.91 -16.49
N SER A 82 1.74 -18.06 -16.47
CA SER A 82 1.43 -19.20 -15.61
C SER A 82 1.64 -18.94 -14.11
N SER A 83 2.34 -17.85 -13.74
CA SER A 83 2.54 -17.45 -12.35
C SER A 83 1.28 -16.85 -11.69
N GLN A 84 0.19 -16.71 -12.44
CA GLN A 84 -1.02 -16.02 -11.97
C GLN A 84 -1.62 -16.67 -10.71
N VAL A 85 -1.82 -15.85 -9.68
CA VAL A 85 -2.55 -16.20 -8.46
C VAL A 85 -3.73 -15.25 -8.26
N LEU A 86 -4.89 -15.78 -7.88
CA LEU A 86 -6.09 -15.00 -7.58
C LEU A 86 -6.31 -14.84 -6.08
N VAL A 87 -6.44 -13.60 -5.63
CA VAL A 87 -6.69 -13.23 -4.23
C VAL A 87 -8.12 -12.71 -4.09
N PHE A 88 -8.93 -13.46 -3.33
CA PHE A 88 -10.36 -13.17 -3.11
C PHE A 88 -10.63 -12.33 -1.86
N SER A 89 -9.63 -12.13 -0.99
CA SER A 89 -9.79 -11.35 0.24
C SER A 89 -9.93 -9.85 -0.05
N GLN A 90 -10.80 -9.18 0.70
CA GLN A 90 -11.04 -7.74 0.62
C GLN A 90 -10.17 -6.92 1.58
N THR A 91 -9.03 -7.47 2.01
CA THR A 91 -8.14 -6.87 3.03
C THR A 91 -7.17 -5.81 2.47
N SER A 92 -7.44 -5.26 1.29
CA SER A 92 -6.54 -4.31 0.62
C SER A 92 -7.04 -2.88 0.69
N MET A 93 -6.11 -1.91 0.66
CA MET A 93 -6.43 -0.49 0.48
C MET A 93 -7.19 -0.19 -0.84
N GLN A 94 -7.20 -1.12 -1.80
CA GLN A 94 -7.93 -1.02 -3.07
C GLN A 94 -9.23 -1.83 -3.07
N VAL A 95 -9.84 -2.07 -1.90
CA VAL A 95 -11.02 -2.94 -1.73
C VAL A 95 -12.18 -2.63 -2.66
N GLN A 96 -12.35 -1.36 -3.06
CA GLN A 96 -13.41 -0.92 -3.98
C GLN A 96 -13.38 -1.60 -5.36
N HIS A 97 -12.23 -2.18 -5.75
CA HIS A 97 -12.07 -2.89 -7.02
C HIS A 97 -12.07 -4.42 -6.88
N ILE A 98 -12.16 -4.96 -5.66
CA ILE A 98 -11.94 -6.38 -5.36
C ILE A 98 -13.25 -7.01 -4.91
N SER A 99 -13.70 -8.05 -5.62
CA SER A 99 -14.87 -8.84 -5.22
C SER A 99 -14.68 -10.31 -5.60
N PRO A 100 -15.50 -11.24 -5.08
CA PRO A 100 -15.42 -12.64 -5.51
C PRO A 100 -15.61 -12.85 -7.03
N ARG A 101 -16.35 -11.96 -7.69
CA ARG A 101 -16.54 -11.98 -9.15
C ARG A 101 -15.44 -11.24 -9.91
N ASN A 102 -14.64 -10.41 -9.23
CA ASN A 102 -13.49 -9.69 -9.78
C ASN A 102 -12.33 -9.76 -8.77
N PRO A 103 -11.72 -10.94 -8.59
CA PRO A 103 -10.62 -11.10 -7.65
C PRO A 103 -9.39 -10.37 -8.17
N ARG A 104 -8.49 -9.99 -7.26
CA ARG A 104 -7.20 -9.42 -7.66
C ARG A 104 -6.30 -10.52 -8.20
N ALA A 105 -5.70 -10.30 -9.37
CA ALA A 105 -4.65 -11.16 -9.91
C ALA A 105 -3.26 -10.64 -9.51
N ILE A 106 -2.38 -11.55 -9.11
CA ILE A 106 -0.95 -11.29 -8.86
C ILE A 106 -0.14 -12.17 -9.82
N TYR A 107 0.88 -11.58 -10.44
CA TYR A 107 1.86 -12.27 -11.29
C TYR A 107 3.25 -12.04 -10.70
N PHE A 108 4.14 -13.02 -10.82
CA PHE A 108 5.48 -12.94 -10.23
C PHE A 108 6.52 -13.70 -11.04
N ASN A 109 7.78 -13.36 -10.81
CA ASN A 109 8.95 -14.14 -11.19
C ASN A 109 9.97 -14.08 -10.03
N ASP A 110 11.03 -14.87 -10.12
CA ASP A 110 11.97 -15.04 -8.99
C ASP A 110 13.05 -13.94 -8.93
N ASP A 111 13.22 -13.18 -10.01
CA ASP A 111 14.41 -12.34 -10.25
C ASP A 111 14.13 -10.83 -10.27
N THR A 112 12.89 -10.39 -10.05
CA THR A 112 12.51 -8.96 -10.15
C THR A 112 12.08 -8.37 -8.83
#